data_AF-A0A840UKY7-F1
#
_entry.id   AF-A0A840UKY7-F1
#
_cell.length_a   1.000
_cell.length_b   1.000
_cell.length_c   1.000
_cell.angle_alpha   90.00
_cell.angle_beta   90.00
_cell.angle_gamma   90.00
#
_symmetry.space_group_name_H-M   'P 1'
#
loop_
_entity.id
_entity.type
_entity.pdbx_description
1 polymer ?
#
loop_
_entity_poly.entity_id
_entity_poly.type
_entity_poly.pdbx_seq_one_letter_code
_entity_poly.pdbx_strand_id
1 'polypeptide(L)'
;MFQDTRQTYGTLSKSLHWLMAVLVGWQLLKFGDRIADGEHWVGQTLVPWHISIGTLLLVLIVIRLVWALQQRNRRPEPDPALRTFVKAGHGLLYAVLLLMPVTGILVMVGGGYGLSAFGMQLIAEGEEVAWASTLGGLHSPLAWALTALIAGHIVMALFHHFVKKDETLRRMV
;
A
#
# COMPACT_ATOMS: atom_id res chain seq x y z
N MET A 1 4.02 -21.37 -11.74
CA MET A 1 3.11 -20.88 -12.80
C MET A 1 3.05 -19.36 -12.72
N PHE A 2 3.24 -18.65 -13.83
CA PHE A 2 3.32 -17.18 -13.82
C PHE A 2 1.97 -16.49 -13.56
N GLN A 3 0.89 -17.02 -14.16
CA GLN A 3 -0.48 -16.47 -14.09
C GLN A 3 -1.30 -17.08 -12.95
N ASP A 4 -2.43 -16.45 -12.58
CA ASP A 4 -3.35 -17.00 -11.56
C ASP A 4 -4.18 -18.18 -12.11
N THR A 5 -4.62 -19.08 -11.22
CA THR A 5 -5.65 -20.09 -11.48
C THR A 5 -6.76 -20.03 -10.44
N ARG A 6 -7.86 -20.75 -10.69
CA ARG A 6 -9.00 -20.85 -9.76
C ARG A 6 -8.62 -21.47 -8.41
N GLN A 7 -7.44 -22.07 -8.33
CA GLN A 7 -6.96 -22.75 -7.12
C GLN A 7 -5.88 -21.94 -6.39
N THR A 8 -4.97 -21.25 -7.11
CA THR A 8 -3.83 -20.53 -6.51
C THR A 8 -3.49 -19.26 -7.28
N TYR A 9 -2.86 -18.29 -6.60
CA TYR A 9 -2.22 -17.17 -7.27
C TYR A 9 -0.95 -17.61 -7.99
N GLY A 10 -0.64 -16.94 -9.10
CA GLY A 10 0.59 -17.13 -9.87
C GLY A 10 1.80 -16.45 -9.23
N THR A 11 2.99 -16.83 -9.67
CA THR A 11 4.26 -16.30 -9.15
C THR A 11 4.32 -14.77 -9.22
N LEU A 12 3.86 -14.13 -10.31
CA LEU A 12 3.88 -12.66 -10.39
C LEU A 12 2.95 -12.02 -9.36
N SER A 13 1.75 -12.56 -9.15
CA SER A 13 0.81 -12.06 -8.14
C SER A 13 1.37 -12.16 -6.73
N LYS A 14 2.02 -13.29 -6.40
CA LYS A 14 2.68 -13.53 -5.11
C LYS A 14 3.88 -12.61 -4.91
N SER A 15 4.77 -12.50 -5.89
CA SER A 15 5.94 -11.62 -5.82
C SER A 15 5.54 -10.16 -5.64
N LEU A 16 4.59 -9.66 -6.43
CA LEU A 16 4.08 -8.30 -6.26
C LEU A 16 3.42 -8.11 -4.89
N HIS A 17 2.67 -9.10 -4.39
CA HIS A 17 2.03 -9.02 -3.08
C HIS A 17 3.07 -8.88 -1.96
N TRP A 18 4.02 -9.80 -1.89
CA TRP A 18 4.98 -9.84 -0.79
C TRP A 18 6.01 -8.71 -0.86
N LEU A 19 6.46 -8.34 -2.06
CA LEU A 19 7.32 -7.17 -2.23
C LEU A 19 6.61 -5.91 -1.71
N MET A 20 5.37 -5.68 -2.14
CA MET A 20 4.61 -4.52 -1.69
C MET A 20 4.28 -4.58 -0.20
N ALA A 21 3.97 -5.76 0.36
CA ALA A 21 3.73 -5.92 1.79
C ALA A 21 4.94 -5.48 2.62
N VAL A 22 6.16 -5.87 2.21
CA VAL A 22 7.41 -5.44 2.88
C VAL A 22 7.60 -3.93 2.74
N LEU A 23 7.44 -3.37 1.54
CA LEU A 23 7.63 -1.94 1.30
C LEU A 23 6.58 -1.10 2.04
N VAL A 24 5.31 -1.52 2.07
CA VAL A 24 4.26 -0.86 2.86
C VAL A 24 4.54 -0.97 4.35
N GLY A 25 5.04 -2.13 4.83
CA GLY A 25 5.51 -2.27 6.20
C GLY A 25 6.62 -1.29 6.55
N TRP A 26 7.58 -1.07 5.64
CA TRP A 26 8.59 -0.03 5.78
C TRP A 26 7.97 1.37 5.89
N GLN A 27 6.93 1.67 5.11
CA GLN A 27 6.27 2.97 5.17
C GLN A 27 5.67 3.28 6.54
N LEU A 28 5.27 2.26 7.31
CA LEU A 28 4.76 2.44 8.67
C LEU A 28 5.82 2.97 9.64
N LEU A 29 7.11 2.85 9.33
CA LEU A 29 8.19 3.45 10.13
C LEU A 29 8.07 4.98 10.23
N LYS A 30 7.37 5.63 9.29
CA LYS A 30 7.08 7.07 9.34
C LYS A 30 6.25 7.47 10.56
N PHE A 31 5.51 6.54 11.18
CA PHE A 31 4.87 6.81 12.47
C PHE A 31 5.89 7.08 13.59
N GLY A 32 7.13 6.58 13.45
CA GLY A 32 8.23 6.81 14.38
C GLY A 32 8.57 8.28 14.56
N ASP A 33 8.34 9.15 13.58
CA ASP A 33 8.56 10.59 13.72
C ASP A 33 7.70 11.25 14.80
N ARG A 34 6.65 10.56 15.29
CA ARG A 34 5.85 11.01 16.43
C ARG A 34 6.51 10.73 17.79
N ILE A 35 7.63 10.02 17.79
CA ILE A 35 8.40 9.68 18.98
C ILE A 35 9.65 10.57 18.97
N ALA A 36 9.78 11.42 19.99
CA ALA A 36 10.89 12.37 20.10
C ALA A 36 11.15 13.16 18.79
N ASP A 37 10.09 13.52 18.07
CA ASP A 37 10.14 14.25 16.80
C ASP A 37 11.07 13.62 15.73
N GLY A 38 11.25 12.29 15.79
CA GLY A 38 12.13 11.54 14.89
C GLY A 38 13.62 11.60 15.25
N GLU A 39 13.99 12.20 16.39
CA GLU A 39 15.36 12.28 16.92
C GLU A 39 15.85 10.95 17.51
N HIS A 40 15.71 9.87 16.74
CA HIS A 40 16.19 8.54 17.04
C HIS A 40 16.63 7.84 15.76
N TRP A 41 17.37 6.73 15.89
CA TRP A 41 18.00 6.06 14.75
C TRP A 41 17.03 5.74 13.59
N VAL A 42 15.81 5.27 13.88
CA VAL A 42 14.81 4.96 12.83
C VAL A 42 14.38 6.20 12.03
N GLY A 43 14.09 7.33 12.70
CA GLY A 43 13.66 8.58 12.08
C GLY A 43 14.77 9.22 11.25
N GLN A 44 16.01 9.15 11.73
CA GLN A 44 17.16 9.74 11.03
C GLN A 44 17.74 8.86 9.91
N THR A 45 17.57 7.53 9.98
CA THR A 45 18.22 6.59 9.04
C THR A 45 17.25 5.95 8.06
N LEU A 46 16.06 5.55 8.50
CA LEU A 46 15.13 4.75 7.70
C LEU A 46 13.99 5.58 7.12
N VAL A 47 13.44 6.51 7.90
CA VAL A 47 12.36 7.40 7.46
C VAL A 47 12.73 8.34 6.29
N PRO A 48 13.98 8.78 6.09
CA PRO A 48 14.32 9.61 4.91
C PRO A 48 14.03 8.92 3.58
N TRP A 49 13.94 7.59 3.55
CA TRP A 49 13.58 6.81 2.37
C TRP A 49 12.07 6.80 2.05
N HIS A 50 11.23 7.37 2.93
CA HIS A 50 9.76 7.34 2.83
C HIS A 50 9.27 7.81 1.46
N ILE A 51 9.73 8.98 0.99
CA ILE A 51 9.32 9.55 -0.30
C ILE A 51 9.77 8.64 -1.46
N SER A 52 11.05 8.24 -1.49
CA SER A 52 11.60 7.39 -2.54
C SER A 52 10.86 6.04 -2.65
N ILE A 53 10.67 5.35 -1.53
CA ILE A 53 9.93 4.08 -1.49
C ILE A 53 8.44 4.32 -1.82
N GLY A 54 7.88 5.48 -1.45
CA GLY A 54 6.50 5.86 -1.74
C GLY A 54 6.27 6.05 -3.24
N THR A 55 7.22 6.71 -3.92
CA THR A 55 7.26 6.86 -5.37
C THR A 55 7.40 5.51 -6.07
N LEU A 56 8.27 4.63 -5.58
CA LEU A 56 8.38 3.26 -6.11
C LEU A 56 7.06 2.49 -5.93
N LEU A 57 6.45 2.60 -4.74
CA LEU A 57 5.16 1.96 -4.46
C LEU A 57 4.07 2.45 -5.39
N LEU A 58 4.01 3.72 -5.76
CA LEU A 58 3.04 4.22 -6.75
C LEU A 58 3.13 3.43 -8.07
N VAL A 59 4.34 3.24 -8.59
CA VAL A 59 4.56 2.46 -9.82
C VAL A 59 4.12 1.00 -9.64
N LEU A 60 4.53 0.38 -8.53
CA LEU A 60 4.18 -1.02 -8.22
C LEU A 60 2.66 -1.21 -8.03
N ILE A 61 1.98 -0.23 -7.43
CA ILE A 61 0.52 -0.23 -7.25
C ILE A 61 -0.17 -0.20 -8.62
N VAL A 62 0.26 0.67 -9.53
CA VAL A 62 -0.30 0.74 -10.88
C VAL A 62 -0.10 -0.60 -11.62
N ILE A 63 1.11 -1.15 -11.58
CA ILE A 63 1.41 -2.47 -12.17
C ILE A 63 0.50 -3.55 -11.57
N ARG A 64 0.37 -3.57 -10.23
CA ARG A 64 -0.47 -4.53 -9.51
C ARG A 64 -1.94 -4.38 -9.88
N LEU A 65 -2.46 -3.16 -10.01
CA LEU A 65 -3.85 -2.90 -10.39
C LEU A 65 -4.14 -3.39 -11.81
N VAL A 66 -3.28 -3.05 -12.77
CA VAL A 66 -3.40 -3.52 -14.16
C VAL A 66 -3.36 -5.04 -14.22
N TRP A 67 -2.37 -5.66 -13.56
CA TRP A 67 -2.26 -7.11 -13.48
C TRP A 67 -3.49 -7.75 -12.83
N ALA A 68 -3.99 -7.14 -11.74
CA ALA A 68 -5.15 -7.62 -11.03
C ALA A 68 -6.43 -7.63 -11.88
N LEU A 69 -6.60 -6.61 -12.71
CA LEU A 69 -7.72 -6.52 -13.64
C LEU A 69 -7.62 -7.58 -14.74
N GLN A 70 -6.42 -7.81 -15.29
CA GLN A 70 -6.18 -8.85 -16.30
C GLN A 70 -6.47 -10.25 -15.76
N GLN A 71 -6.15 -10.49 -14.48
CA GLN A 71 -6.32 -11.81 -13.84
C GLN A 71 -7.67 -12.02 -13.16
N ARG A 72 -8.60 -11.04 -13.21
CA ARG A 72 -9.86 -11.08 -12.47
C ARG A 72 -10.69 -12.35 -12.68
N ASN A 73 -10.68 -12.89 -13.90
CA ASN A 73 -11.46 -14.08 -14.30
C ASN A 73 -10.74 -15.40 -13.99
N ARG A 74 -9.49 -15.33 -13.54
CA ARG A 74 -8.63 -16.49 -13.29
C ARG A 74 -8.38 -16.72 -11.81
N ARG A 75 -8.61 -15.73 -10.96
CA ARG A 75 -8.31 -15.80 -9.53
C ARG A 75 -9.17 -16.83 -8.78
N PRO A 76 -8.67 -17.33 -7.63
CA PRO A 76 -9.47 -18.15 -6.74
C PRO A 76 -10.75 -17.41 -6.32
N GLU A 77 -11.89 -18.10 -6.41
CA GLU A 77 -13.15 -17.50 -5.98
C GLU A 77 -13.28 -17.58 -4.44
N PRO A 78 -13.76 -16.50 -3.80
CA PRO A 78 -14.12 -16.55 -2.39
C PRO A 78 -15.41 -17.37 -2.20
N ASP A 79 -15.60 -17.84 -0.96
CA ASP A 79 -16.87 -18.41 -0.50
C ASP A 79 -18.04 -17.49 -0.92
N PRO A 80 -19.07 -18.01 -1.61
CA PRO A 80 -20.24 -17.23 -1.99
C PRO A 80 -20.86 -16.42 -0.85
N ALA A 81 -20.89 -16.95 0.38
CA ALA A 81 -21.47 -16.28 1.55
C ALA A 81 -20.65 -15.06 1.99
N LEU A 82 -19.34 -15.06 1.77
CA LEU A 82 -18.42 -13.99 2.17
C LEU A 82 -17.96 -13.12 0.98
N ARG A 83 -18.38 -13.46 -0.24
CA ARG A 83 -17.92 -12.85 -1.49
C ARG A 83 -17.98 -11.33 -1.48
N THR A 84 -19.08 -10.75 -0.98
CA THR A 84 -19.28 -9.30 -0.91
C THR A 84 -18.26 -8.65 0.03
N PHE A 85 -18.08 -9.20 1.24
CA PHE A 85 -17.12 -8.68 2.22
C PHE A 85 -15.68 -8.81 1.72
N VAL A 86 -15.32 -9.93 1.12
CA VAL A 86 -13.98 -10.14 0.55
C VAL A 86 -13.70 -9.12 -0.57
N LYS A 87 -14.67 -8.91 -1.48
CA LYS A 87 -14.53 -7.92 -2.55
C LYS A 87 -14.47 -6.49 -2.01
N ALA A 88 -15.31 -6.14 -1.04
CA ALA A 88 -15.31 -4.82 -0.41
C ALA A 88 -13.99 -4.53 0.31
N GLY A 89 -13.50 -5.48 1.12
CA GLY A 89 -12.23 -5.34 1.84
C GLY A 89 -11.04 -5.16 0.90
N HIS A 90 -10.94 -5.98 -0.15
CA HIS A 90 -9.91 -5.79 -1.17
C HIS A 90 -10.08 -4.48 -1.94
N GLY A 91 -11.31 -4.10 -2.27
CA GLY A 91 -11.61 -2.83 -2.96
C GLY A 91 -11.15 -1.61 -2.14
N LEU A 92 -11.47 -1.59 -0.84
CA LEU A 92 -11.01 -0.56 0.09
C LEU A 92 -9.49 -0.54 0.21
N LEU A 93 -8.85 -1.70 0.36
CA LEU A 93 -7.38 -1.79 0.38
C LEU A 93 -6.77 -1.22 -0.90
N TYR A 94 -7.27 -1.57 -2.08
CA TYR A 94 -6.77 -1.01 -3.34
C TYR A 94 -6.98 0.50 -3.44
N ALA A 95 -8.15 1.00 -3.04
CA ALA A 95 -8.47 2.42 -3.08
C ALA A 95 -7.54 3.22 -2.16
N VAL A 96 -7.45 2.84 -0.88
CA VAL A 96 -6.61 3.54 0.10
C VAL A 96 -5.13 3.42 -0.28
N LEU A 97 -4.68 2.24 -0.70
CA LEU A 97 -3.29 2.04 -1.11
C LEU A 97 -2.89 2.93 -2.28
N LEU A 98 -3.78 3.16 -3.25
CA LEU A 98 -3.55 4.10 -4.36
C LEU A 98 -3.61 5.57 -3.91
N LEU A 99 -4.55 5.92 -3.03
CA LEU A 99 -4.68 7.28 -2.52
C LEU A 99 -3.50 7.71 -1.64
N MET A 100 -2.81 6.78 -0.98
CA MET A 100 -1.63 7.08 -0.16
C MET A 100 -0.52 7.83 -0.92
N PRO A 101 0.08 7.29 -2.00
CA PRO A 101 1.11 8.02 -2.73
C PRO A 101 0.57 9.26 -3.44
N VAL A 102 -0.69 9.26 -3.89
CA VAL A 102 -1.31 10.45 -4.50
C VAL A 102 -1.37 11.60 -3.50
N THR A 103 -1.92 11.36 -2.32
CA THR A 103 -1.97 12.37 -1.26
C THR A 103 -0.59 12.73 -0.74
N GLY A 104 0.37 11.80 -0.73
CA GLY A 104 1.77 12.09 -0.38
C GLY A 104 2.43 13.06 -1.37
N ILE A 105 2.20 12.87 -2.68
CA ILE A 105 2.63 13.84 -3.70
C ILE A 105 1.95 15.19 -3.49
N LEU A 106 0.66 15.21 -3.14
CA LEU A 106 -0.07 16.46 -2.86
C LEU A 106 0.45 17.17 -1.60
N VAL A 107 0.94 16.46 -0.58
CA VAL A 107 1.67 17.09 0.54
C VAL A 107 2.91 17.80 0.03
N MET A 108 3.72 17.09 -0.75
CA MET A 108 5.03 17.59 -1.21
C MET A 108 4.88 18.77 -2.18
N VAL A 109 4.13 18.58 -3.26
CA VAL A 109 3.91 19.60 -4.30
C VAL A 109 2.98 20.70 -3.79
N GLY A 110 1.94 20.34 -3.04
CA GLY A 110 0.98 21.31 -2.52
C GLY A 110 1.60 22.27 -1.52
N GLY A 111 2.57 21.82 -0.72
CA GLY A 111 3.32 22.68 0.20
C GLY A 111 4.49 23.44 -0.44
N GLY A 112 4.74 23.29 -1.75
CA GLY A 112 5.86 23.95 -2.44
C GLY A 112 7.24 23.28 -2.26
N TYR A 113 7.31 22.14 -1.54
CA TYR A 113 8.57 21.45 -1.20
C TYR A 113 9.25 20.74 -2.38
N GLY A 114 8.62 20.71 -3.56
CA GLY A 114 9.08 19.89 -4.69
C GLY A 114 8.97 18.39 -4.40
N LEU A 115 9.47 17.55 -5.30
CA LEU A 115 9.47 16.09 -5.15
C LEU A 115 10.79 15.51 -5.64
N SER A 116 11.54 14.90 -4.74
CA SER A 116 12.78 14.19 -5.04
C SER A 116 12.67 12.74 -4.59
N ALA A 117 13.04 11.80 -5.46
CA ALA A 117 13.03 10.36 -5.18
C ALA A 117 14.34 9.73 -5.66
N PHE A 118 14.96 8.91 -4.82
CA PHE A 118 16.24 8.23 -5.10
C PHE A 118 17.35 9.20 -5.54
N GLY A 119 17.39 10.41 -4.95
CA GLY A 119 18.36 11.46 -5.28
C GLY A 119 18.09 12.19 -6.60
N MET A 120 17.02 11.84 -7.32
CA MET A 120 16.59 12.52 -8.55
C MET A 120 15.45 13.49 -8.24
N GLN A 121 15.63 14.75 -8.64
CA GLN A 121 14.55 15.73 -8.60
C GLN A 121 13.54 15.42 -9.72
N LEU A 122 12.29 15.16 -9.34
CA LEU A 122 11.18 14.90 -10.26
C LEU A 122 10.33 16.16 -10.48
N ILE A 123 10.16 16.95 -9.42
CA ILE A 123 9.42 18.21 -9.43
C ILE A 123 10.24 19.23 -8.64
N ALA A 124 10.46 20.41 -9.21
CA ALA A 124 11.18 21.48 -8.54
C ALA A 124 10.36 22.07 -7.38
N GLU A 125 11.07 22.66 -6.42
CA GLU A 125 10.45 23.50 -5.39
C GLU A 125 9.74 24.70 -6.04
N GLY A 126 8.70 25.19 -5.38
CA GLY A 126 7.87 26.26 -5.90
C GLY A 126 6.97 26.88 -4.82
N GLU A 127 5.96 27.62 -5.26
CA GLU A 127 5.00 28.23 -4.35
C GLU A 127 3.97 27.22 -3.83
N GLU A 128 3.35 27.53 -2.69
CA GLU A 128 2.26 26.72 -2.15
C GLU A 128 1.07 26.69 -3.10
N VAL A 129 0.53 25.50 -3.31
CA VAL A 129 -0.71 25.27 -4.07
C VAL A 129 -1.80 24.87 -3.09
N ALA A 130 -2.57 25.86 -2.61
CA ALA A 130 -3.50 25.71 -1.49
C ALA A 130 -4.49 24.53 -1.61
N TRP A 131 -5.07 24.29 -2.79
CA TRP A 131 -6.00 23.17 -2.98
C TRP A 131 -5.30 21.81 -2.87
N ALA A 132 -4.06 21.70 -3.35
CA ALA A 132 -3.26 20.49 -3.27
C ALA A 132 -2.79 20.25 -1.83
N SER A 133 -2.33 21.31 -1.14
CA SER A 133 -1.98 21.28 0.29
C SER A 133 -3.15 20.76 1.14
N THR A 134 -4.36 21.30 0.90
CA THR A 134 -5.60 20.87 1.59
C THR A 134 -5.88 19.38 1.40
N LEU A 135 -5.80 18.88 0.16
CA LEU A 135 -6.00 17.45 -0.13
C LEU A 135 -4.85 16.58 0.38
N GLY A 136 -3.62 17.11 0.41
CA GLY A 136 -2.46 16.47 1.00
C GLY A 136 -2.65 16.18 2.49
N GLY A 137 -3.41 17.02 3.20
CA GLY A 137 -3.81 16.80 4.59
C GLY A 137 -4.52 15.46 4.85
N LEU A 138 -5.10 14.82 3.82
CA LEU A 138 -5.71 13.49 3.91
C LEU A 138 -4.67 12.36 4.08
N HIS A 139 -3.39 12.61 3.80
CA HIS A 139 -2.36 11.57 3.82
C HIS A 139 -2.23 10.89 5.19
N SER A 140 -2.19 11.67 6.29
CA SER A 140 -2.06 11.09 7.63
C SER A 140 -3.31 10.33 8.09
N PRO A 141 -4.55 10.83 7.91
CA PRO A 141 -5.74 10.03 8.17
C PRO A 141 -5.80 8.74 7.34
N LEU A 142 -5.45 8.80 6.06
CA LEU A 142 -5.40 7.60 5.19
C LEU A 142 -4.33 6.61 5.64
N ALA A 143 -3.19 7.06 6.18
CA ALA A 143 -2.17 6.17 6.73
C ALA A 143 -2.69 5.34 7.91
N TRP A 144 -3.46 5.97 8.82
CA TRP A 144 -4.12 5.26 9.92
C TRP A 144 -5.19 4.29 9.42
N ALA A 145 -6.02 4.72 8.46
CA ALA A 145 -7.04 3.86 7.86
C ALA A 145 -6.41 2.64 7.17
N LEU A 146 -5.33 2.84 6.40
CA LEU A 146 -4.59 1.77 5.75
C LEU A 146 -4.00 0.79 6.77
N THR A 147 -3.44 1.31 7.87
CA THR A 147 -2.89 0.50 8.95
C THR A 147 -3.96 -0.41 9.56
N ALA A 148 -5.14 0.14 9.86
CA ALA A 148 -6.27 -0.64 10.37
C ALA A 148 -6.75 -1.70 9.36
N LEU A 149 -6.85 -1.34 8.07
CA LEU A 149 -7.22 -2.28 7.01
C LEU A 149 -6.21 -3.42 6.85
N ILE A 150 -4.90 -3.12 6.92
CA ILE A 150 -3.83 -4.13 6.87
C ILE A 150 -3.90 -5.05 8.08
N ALA A 151 -4.06 -4.48 9.28
CA ALA A 151 -4.20 -5.28 10.50
C ALA A 151 -5.41 -6.23 10.40
N GLY A 152 -6.58 -5.72 9.99
CA GLY A 152 -7.77 -6.53 9.75
C GLY A 152 -7.56 -7.60 8.68
N HIS A 153 -6.88 -7.27 7.59
CA HIS A 153 -6.52 -8.21 6.53
C HIS A 153 -5.64 -9.36 7.03
N ILE A 154 -4.60 -9.05 7.80
CA ILE A 154 -3.70 -10.04 8.41
C ILE A 154 -4.49 -10.91 9.39
N VAL A 155 -5.26 -10.32 10.29
CA VAL A 155 -6.09 -11.06 11.26
C VAL A 155 -7.03 -12.03 10.55
N MET A 156 -7.70 -11.59 9.48
CA MET A 156 -8.58 -12.47 8.70
C MET A 156 -7.81 -13.58 7.99
N ALA A 157 -6.66 -13.30 7.38
CA ALA A 157 -5.84 -14.34 6.76
C ALA A 157 -5.40 -15.41 7.77
N LEU A 158 -5.00 -15.00 8.97
CA LEU A 158 -4.62 -15.90 10.06
C LEU A 158 -5.82 -16.66 10.63
N PHE A 159 -6.98 -16.01 10.77
CA PHE A 159 -8.23 -16.67 11.17
C PHE A 159 -8.63 -17.76 10.17
N HIS A 160 -8.56 -17.46 8.88
CA HIS A 160 -8.83 -18.44 7.82
C HIS A 160 -7.86 -19.62 7.87
N HIS A 161 -6.57 -19.34 8.13
CA HIS A 161 -5.55 -20.38 8.20
C HIS A 161 -5.65 -21.27 9.45
N PHE A 162 -5.81 -20.68 10.63
CA PHE A 162 -5.73 -21.41 11.90
C PHE A 162 -7.09 -21.89 12.42
N VAL A 163 -8.15 -21.10 12.22
CA VAL A 163 -9.49 -21.42 12.74
C VAL A 163 -10.34 -22.10 11.67
N LYS A 164 -10.48 -21.50 10.49
CA LYS A 164 -11.25 -22.13 9.38
C LYS A 164 -10.47 -23.26 8.70
N LYS A 165 -9.14 -23.29 8.87
CA LYS A 165 -8.23 -24.28 8.27
C LYS A 165 -8.40 -24.42 6.77
N ASP A 166 -8.60 -23.30 6.08
CA ASP A 166 -8.70 -23.28 4.63
C ASP A 166 -7.41 -22.80 3.95
N GLU A 167 -7.43 -22.88 2.62
CA GLU A 167 -6.27 -22.60 1.78
C GLU A 167 -6.04 -21.10 1.53
N THR A 168 -6.80 -20.18 2.13
CA THR A 168 -6.74 -18.73 1.80
C THR A 168 -5.32 -18.17 1.86
N LEU A 169 -4.60 -18.40 2.95
CA LEU A 169 -3.21 -17.97 3.10
C LEU A 169 -2.27 -18.74 2.18
N ARG A 170 -2.43 -20.07 2.10
CA ARG A 170 -1.60 -20.97 1.29
C ARG A 170 -1.67 -20.66 -0.21
N ARG A 171 -2.77 -20.06 -0.68
CA ARG A 171 -2.90 -19.61 -2.07
C ARG A 171 -1.98 -18.43 -2.41
N MET A 172 -1.56 -17.65 -1.42
CA MET A 172 -0.73 -16.44 -1.58
C MET A 172 0.75 -16.65 -1.21
N VAL A 173 1.07 -17.70 -0.46
CA VAL A 173 2.45 -18.16 -0.19
C VAL A 173 2.88 -19.12 -1.29
#